data_AF-A0A959BS30-F1
#
_entry.id   AF-A0A959BS30-F1
#
_cell.length_a   1.000
_cell.length_b   1.000
_cell.length_c   1.000
_cell.angle_alpha   90.00
_cell.angle_beta   90.00
_cell.angle_gamma   90.00
#
_symmetry.space_group_name_H-M   'P 1'
#
loop_
_entity.id
_entity.type
_entity.pdbx_description
1 polymer ?
#
loop_
_entity_poly.entity_id
_entity_poly.type
_entity_poly.pdbx_seq_one_letter_code
_entity_poly.pdbx_strand_id
1 'polypeptide(L)' 'MISLFVEKENEQATLALYRILESIDLPEDVGVTINNMRDAKSGVLREDGKVVDISLANCYTLEDVVRELVGLVAKD' A
#
# COMPACT_ATOMS: atom_id res chain seq x y z
N MET A 1 -10.82 -0.09 2.85
CA MET A 1 -10.67 -1.51 2.43
C MET A 1 -9.21 -1.77 2.12
N ILE A 2 -8.65 -2.94 2.45
CA ILE A 2 -7.26 -3.29 2.08
C ILE A 2 -7.24 -4.50 1.14
N SER A 3 -6.44 -4.45 0.07
CA SER A 3 -6.24 -5.53 -0.89
C SER A 3 -4.78 -5.96 -0.98
N LEU A 4 -4.53 -7.24 -1.30
CA LEU A 4 -3.19 -7.82 -1.32
C LEU A 4 -2.90 -8.63 -2.59
N PHE A 5 -1.80 -8.31 -3.27
CA PHE A 5 -1.27 -9.05 -4.43
C PHE A 5 0.21 -9.31 -4.21
N VAL A 6 0.65 -10.57 -4.22
CA VAL A 6 2.01 -10.96 -3.82
C VAL A 6 2.58 -12.08 -4.68
N GLU A 7 3.90 -12.03 -4.89
CA GLU A 7 4.66 -13.16 -5.39
C GLU A 7 4.86 -14.22 -4.31
N LYS A 8 4.85 -15.51 -4.70
CA LYS A 8 4.92 -16.66 -3.79
C LYS A 8 6.15 -16.63 -2.87
N GLU A 9 7.27 -16.12 -3.35
CA GLU A 9 8.54 -16.09 -2.60
C GLU A 9 8.50 -15.12 -1.40
N ASN A 10 7.60 -14.13 -1.43
CA ASN A 10 7.51 -13.08 -0.42
C ASN A 10 6.15 -13.05 0.31
N GLU A 11 5.29 -14.04 0.06
CA GLU A 11 3.90 -14.09 0.53
C GLU A 11 3.78 -13.92 2.05
N GLN A 12 4.63 -14.57 2.86
CA GLN A 12 4.50 -14.52 4.32
C GLN A 12 4.80 -13.15 4.94
N ALA A 13 5.89 -12.49 4.50
CA ALA A 13 6.24 -11.17 5.01
C ALA A 13 5.15 -10.15 4.67
N THR A 14 4.64 -10.22 3.44
CA THR A 14 3.59 -9.32 2.99
C THR A 14 2.24 -9.61 3.64
N LEU A 15 1.88 -10.87 3.90
CA LEU A 15 0.67 -11.21 4.67
C LEU A 15 0.75 -10.68 6.11
N ALA A 16 1.92 -10.73 6.74
CA ALA A 16 2.11 -10.16 8.07
C ALA A 16 1.91 -8.64 8.06
N LEU A 17 2.48 -7.96 7.06
CA LEU A 17 2.28 -6.53 6.85
C LEU A 17 0.81 -6.17 6.60
N TYR A 18 0.13 -6.92 5.74
CA TYR A 18 -1.30 -6.74 5.45
C TYR A 18 -2.15 -6.77 6.72
N ARG A 19 -1.92 -7.77 7.59
CA ARG A 19 -2.65 -7.88 8.88
C ARG A 19 -2.41 -6.69 9.80
N ILE A 20 -1.21 -6.12 9.77
CA ILE A 20 -0.90 -4.91 10.54
C ILE A 20 -1.67 -3.74 9.95
N LEU A 21 -1.64 -3.55 8.62
CA LEU A 21 -2.37 -2.44 7.99
C LEU A 21 -3.89 -2.57 8.17
N GLU A 22 -4.46 -3.78 8.15
CA GLU A 22 -5.89 -4.00 8.42
C GLU A 22 -6.30 -3.58 9.84
N SER A 23 -5.35 -3.56 10.78
CA SER A 23 -5.61 -3.09 12.14
C SER A 23 -5.58 -1.56 12.27
N ILE A 24 -5.17 -0.85 11.22
CA ILE A 24 -5.15 0.61 11.19
C ILE A 24 -6.54 1.12 10.81
N ASP A 25 -7.07 2.01 11.64
CA ASP A 25 -8.34 2.69 11.37
C ASP A 25 -8.12 3.75 10.27
N LEU A 26 -8.38 3.35 9.03
CA LEU A 26 -8.34 4.23 7.86
C LEU A 26 -9.74 4.82 7.60
N PRO A 27 -9.83 6.02 7.02
CA PRO A 27 -11.10 6.57 6.56
C PRO A 27 -11.85 5.57 5.66
N GLU A 28 -13.17 5.43 5.86
CA GLU A 28 -13.99 4.41 5.18
C GLU A 28 -13.93 4.51 3.65
N ASP A 29 -13.65 5.70 3.13
CA ASP A 29 -13.56 6.04 1.71
C ASP A 29 -12.17 5.83 1.09
N VAL A 30 -11.16 5.44 1.88
CA VAL A 30 -9.80 5.23 1.39
C VAL A 30 -9.51 3.73 1.23
N GLY A 31 -9.21 3.34 0.00
CA GLY A 31 -8.62 2.05 -0.36
C GLY A 31 -7.11 2.04 -0.12
N VAL A 32 -6.58 0.90 0.35
CA VAL A 32 -5.14 0.64 0.33
C VAL A 32 -4.89 -0.68 -0.37
N THR A 33 -4.03 -0.67 -1.38
CA THR A 33 -3.63 -1.88 -2.09
C THR A 33 -2.15 -2.10 -1.92
N ILE A 34 -1.75 -3.28 -1.44
CA ILE A 34 -0.35 -3.69 -1.45
C ILE A 34 -0.14 -4.65 -2.63
N ASN A 35 0.74 -4.28 -3.55
CA ASN A 35 1.03 -5.06 -4.74
C ASN A 35 2.54 -5.28 -4.90
N ASN A 36 2.99 -6.49 -4.60
CA ASN A 36 4.40 -6.87 -4.61
C ASN A 36 4.73 -7.78 -5.80
N MET A 37 4.10 -7.55 -6.94
CA MET A 37 4.50 -8.14 -8.21
C MET A 37 5.68 -7.35 -8.80
N ARG A 38 6.59 -8.02 -9.51
CA ARG A 38 7.83 -7.45 -10.08
C ARG A 38 7.71 -6.07 -10.72
N ASP A 39 6.63 -5.81 -11.46
CA ASP A 39 6.43 -4.56 -12.22
C ASP A 39 5.44 -3.58 -11.55
N ALA A 40 5.04 -3.85 -10.30
CA ALA A 40 4.14 -2.98 -9.56
C ALA A 40 4.77 -1.63 -9.26
N LYS A 41 3.93 -0.58 -9.23
CA LYS A 41 4.33 0.79 -8.92
C LYS A 41 3.42 1.38 -7.87
N SER A 42 4.01 2.11 -6.94
CA SER A 42 3.27 2.87 -5.94
C SER A 42 2.59 4.08 -6.58
N GLY A 43 1.45 4.50 -6.05
CA GLY A 43 0.69 5.64 -6.55
C GLY A 43 -0.43 6.06 -5.61
N VAL A 44 -0.91 7.29 -5.79
CA VAL A 44 -2.09 7.82 -5.09
C VAL A 44 -3.13 8.20 -6.13
N LEU A 45 -4.36 7.68 -5.97
CA LEU A 45 -5.50 8.11 -6.76
C LEU A 45 -6.27 9.18 -6.00
N ARG A 46 -6.59 10.27 -6.70
CA ARG A 46 -7.39 11.38 -6.18
C ARG A 46 -8.63 11.60 -7.04
N GLU A 47 -9.77 11.81 -6.39
CA GLU A 47 -11.04 12.21 -7.01
C GLU A 47 -11.54 13.46 -6.28
N ASP A 48 -11.95 14.50 -7.02
CA ASP A 48 -12.40 15.79 -6.47
C ASP A 48 -11.43 16.39 -5.42
N GLY A 49 -10.12 16.18 -5.62
CA GLY A 49 -9.05 16.66 -4.73
C GLY A 49 -8.84 15.82 -3.47
N LYS A 50 -9.66 14.79 -3.22
CA LYS A 50 -9.53 13.87 -2.09
C LYS A 50 -8.82 12.59 -2.50
N VAL A 51 -8.05 12.01 -1.58
CA VAL A 51 -7.44 10.69 -1.79
C VAL A 51 -8.53 9.62 -1.65
N VAL A 52 -8.60 8.72 -2.62
CA VAL A 52 -9.57 7.60 -2.62
C VAL A 52 -8.89 6.24 -2.64
N ASP A 53 -7.65 6.15 -3.15
CA ASP A 53 -6.86 4.92 -3.11
C ASP A 53 -5.36 5.20 -2.99
N ILE A 54 -4.67 4.35 -2.24
CA ILE A 54 -3.22 4.33 -2.13
C ILE A 54 -2.73 2.94 -2.55
N SER A 55 -1.97 2.91 -3.64
CA SER A 55 -1.28 1.71 -4.11
C SER A 55 0.16 1.72 -3.62
N LEU A 56 0.57 0.69 -2.88
CA LEU A 56 1.91 0.49 -2.34
C LEU A 56 2.56 -0.70 -3.03
N ALA A 57 3.70 -0.47 -3.69
CA ALA A 57 4.40 -1.51 -4.42
C ALA A 57 5.69 -1.97 -3.75
N ASN A 58 5.94 -3.27 -3.81
CA ASN A 58 7.16 -3.93 -3.32
C ASN A 58 7.46 -3.64 -1.84
N CYS A 59 6.41 -3.60 -1.01
CA CYS A 59 6.49 -3.40 0.44
C CYS A 59 6.44 -4.73 1.19
N TYR A 60 7.56 -5.14 1.78
CA TYR A 60 7.64 -6.40 2.55
C TYR A 60 7.73 -6.16 4.06
N THR A 61 7.96 -4.90 4.45
CA THR A 61 8.07 -4.44 5.83
C THR A 61 7.30 -3.14 6.04
N LEU A 62 7.05 -2.77 7.30
CA LEU A 62 6.49 -1.46 7.64
C LEU A 62 7.41 -0.31 7.19
N GLU A 63 8.73 -0.50 7.25
CA GLU A 63 9.70 0.50 6.81
C GLU A 63 9.53 0.79 5.31
N ASP A 64 9.33 -0.24 4.49
CA ASP A 64 9.06 -0.08 3.06
C ASP A 64 7.80 0.75 2.83
N VAL A 65 6.73 0.48 3.58
CA VAL A 65 5.47 1.24 3.49
C VAL A 65 5.70 2.71 3.82
N VAL A 66 6.39 3.01 4.92
CA VAL A 66 6.70 4.39 5.30
C VAL A 66 7.53 5.08 4.22
N ARG A 67 8.56 4.40 3.70
CA ARG A 67 9.41 4.93 2.62
C ARG A 67 8.60 5.26 1.37
N GLU A 68 7.71 4.35 0.94
CA GLU A 68 6.86 4.55 -0.23
C GLU A 68 5.88 5.70 -0.02
N LEU A 69 5.20 5.76 1.14
CA LEU A 69 4.27 6.86 1.46
C LEU A 69 4.97 8.22 1.46
N VAL A 70 6.15 8.33 2.08
CA VAL A 70 6.96 9.56 2.06
C VAL A 70 7.34 9.92 0.62
N GLY A 71 7.74 8.94 -0.17
CA GLY A 71 8.09 9.12 -1.58
C GLY A 71 6.91 9.59 -2.44
N LEU A 72 5.68 9.21 -2.11
CA LEU A 72 4.47 9.66 -2.79
C LEU A 72 4.13 11.11 -2.42
N VAL A 73 4.16 11.45 -1.14
CA VAL A 73 3.86 12.81 -0.66
C VAL A 73 4.89 13.82 -1.17
N ALA A 74 6.16 13.42 -1.30
CA ALA A 74 7.20 14.31 -1.82
C ALA A 74 7.14 14.56 -3.34
N LYS A 75 6.32 13.79 -4.08
CA LYS A 75 6.14 13.92 -5.53
C LYS A 75 4.88 14.72 -5.91
N ASP A 76 3.98 14.94 -4.96
CA ASP A 76 2.84 15.87 -5.05
C ASP A 76 3.30 17.33 -4.80
#